data_AF-A0A5C0B564-F1
#
_entry.id   AF-A0A5C0B564-F1
#
_cell.length_a   1.000
_cell.length_b   1.000
_cell.length_c   1.000
_cell.angle_alpha   90.00
_cell.angle_beta   90.00
_cell.angle_gamma   90.00
#
_symmetry.space_group_name_H-M   'P 1'
#
loop_
_entity.id
_entity.type
_entity.pdbx_description
1 polymer ?
#
loop_
_entity_poly.entity_id
_entity_poly.type
_entity_poly.pdbx_seq_one_letter_code
_entity_poly.pdbx_strand_id
1 'polypeptide(L)'
;MHVTHYPLHDGHLTSVAIADDRAVLGLRQADGTSWTMTLQGVDALNIDGFRLGNTILTLRSIRGVGREDRPGEDLPVAQDVHAALDALFPAPHASARPDIHAAHAAFIAAKLAGLSAGQAVLLVLSPAYGAELSAYCLTVDLQADRQTG
;
A
#
# COMPACT_ATOMS: atom_id res chain seq x y z
N MET A 1 -13.38 3.97 -6.73
CA MET A 1 -12.58 4.01 -5.47
C MET A 1 -11.81 5.33 -5.43
N HIS A 2 -11.49 5.90 -4.25
CA HIS A 2 -10.65 7.11 -4.20
C HIS A 2 -9.17 6.73 -4.13
N VAL A 3 -8.36 7.33 -5.01
CA VAL A 3 -6.91 7.11 -5.08
C VAL A 3 -6.19 8.41 -4.80
N THR A 4 -5.26 8.40 -3.85
CA THR A 4 -4.38 9.53 -3.59
C THR A 4 -2.99 9.19 -4.07
N HIS A 5 -2.47 9.96 -5.02
CA HIS A 5 -1.09 9.86 -5.50
C HIS A 5 -0.19 10.76 -4.68
N TYR A 6 0.96 10.24 -4.27
CA TYR A 6 1.98 11.01 -3.57
C TYR A 6 3.07 11.46 -4.54
N PRO A 7 3.56 12.72 -4.47
CA PRO A 7 4.51 13.27 -5.43
C PRO A 7 5.96 12.81 -5.14
N LEU A 8 6.16 11.49 -5.06
CA LEU A 8 7.42 10.84 -4.69
C LEU A 8 8.00 10.00 -5.84
N HIS A 9 7.57 10.25 -7.08
CA HIS A 9 8.20 9.72 -8.29
C HIS A 9 9.70 10.08 -8.29
N ASP A 10 10.55 9.15 -8.72
CA ASP A 10 12.03 9.23 -8.64
C ASP A 10 12.61 9.34 -7.23
N GLY A 11 11.77 9.26 -6.19
CA GLY A 11 12.20 9.15 -4.81
C GLY A 11 12.68 7.73 -4.47
N HIS A 12 13.09 7.53 -3.23
CA HIS A 12 13.54 6.25 -2.72
C HIS A 12 13.03 6.00 -1.30
N LEU A 13 12.70 4.74 -1.02
CA LEU A 13 12.40 4.24 0.33
C LEU A 13 13.73 4.06 1.07
N THR A 14 13.95 4.84 2.13
CA THR A 14 15.22 4.88 2.88
C THR A 14 15.18 4.03 4.14
N SER A 15 14.01 3.88 4.77
CA SER A 15 13.85 3.10 5.99
C SER A 15 12.43 2.58 6.15
N VAL A 16 12.30 1.51 6.92
CA VAL A 16 11.04 0.96 7.38
C VAL A 16 11.21 0.60 8.84
N ALA A 17 10.37 1.16 9.70
CA ALA A 17 10.28 0.81 11.11
C ALA A 17 8.87 0.32 11.42
N ILE A 18 8.77 -0.79 12.15
CA ILE A 18 7.49 -1.42 12.50
C ILE A 18 7.45 -1.56 14.02
N ALA A 19 6.34 -1.14 14.63
CA ALA A 19 6.07 -1.30 16.05
C ALA A 19 4.56 -1.45 16.26
N ASP A 20 4.15 -2.52 16.94
CA ASP A 20 2.74 -2.84 17.19
C ASP A 20 1.89 -2.82 15.90
N ASP A 21 0.87 -1.96 15.84
CA ASP A 21 -0.02 -1.74 14.70
C ASP A 21 0.40 -0.53 13.85
N ARG A 22 1.66 -0.12 13.93
CA ARG A 22 2.21 1.05 13.24
C ARG A 22 3.39 0.67 12.36
N ALA A 23 3.43 1.26 11.17
CA ALA A 23 4.62 1.28 10.33
C ALA A 23 5.01 2.71 9.97
N VAL A 24 6.31 2.98 9.91
CA VAL A 24 6.87 4.27 9.53
C VAL A 24 7.85 4.05 8.39
N LEU A 25 7.57 4.69 7.26
CA LEU A 25 8.38 4.63 6.05
C LEU A 25 9.16 5.93 5.92
N GLY A 26 10.48 5.84 5.90
CA GLY A 26 11.34 6.96 5.51
C GLY A 26 11.45 7.01 3.99
N LEU A 27 11.22 8.18 3.43
CA LEU A 27 11.17 8.43 2.00
C LEU A 27 12.07 9.63 1.69
N ARG A 28 12.74 9.63 0.54
CA ARG A 28 13.57 10.75 0.12
C ARG A 28 13.42 11.02 -1.37
N GLN A 29 13.16 12.26 -1.74
CA GLN A 29 13.10 12.68 -3.14
C GLN A 29 14.51 12.85 -3.74
N ALA A 30 14.57 12.90 -5.08
CA ALA A 30 15.81 13.12 -5.82
C ALA A 30 16.47 14.48 -5.51
N ASP A 31 15.68 15.48 -5.12
CA ASP A 31 16.18 16.79 -4.67
C ASP A 31 16.79 16.78 -3.26
N GLY A 32 16.70 15.64 -2.57
CA GLY A 32 17.21 15.43 -1.21
C GLY A 32 16.18 15.64 -0.10
N THR A 33 14.99 16.15 -0.40
CA THR A 33 13.91 16.35 0.57
C THR A 33 13.50 15.02 1.20
N SER A 34 13.45 14.98 2.53
CA SER A 34 13.08 13.79 3.29
C SER A 34 11.65 13.88 3.79
N TRP A 35 10.97 12.75 3.78
CA TRP A 35 9.57 12.61 4.13
C TRP A 35 9.40 11.39 5.02
N THR A 36 8.49 11.49 5.97
CA THR A 36 8.05 10.39 6.80
C THR A 36 6.60 10.06 6.46
N MET A 37 6.34 8.81 6.06
CA MET A 37 4.99 8.28 5.92
C MET A 37 4.66 7.38 7.10
N THR A 38 3.64 7.73 7.88
CA THR A 38 3.15 6.92 8.99
C THR A 38 1.88 6.18 8.59
N LEU A 39 1.88 4.87 8.79
CA LEU A 39 0.72 3.99 8.66
C LEU A 39 0.25 3.61 10.07
N GLN A 40 -1.05 3.76 10.36
CA GLN A 40 -1.64 3.35 11.65
C GLN A 40 -2.72 2.29 11.46
N GLY A 41 -2.90 1.43 12.46
CA GLY A 41 -3.79 0.29 12.39
C GLY A 41 -3.39 -0.65 11.25
N VAL A 42 -2.09 -0.90 11.11
CA VAL A 42 -1.51 -1.81 10.11
C VAL A 42 -1.95 -3.22 10.45
N ASP A 43 -2.76 -3.78 9.56
CA ASP A 43 -3.24 -5.16 9.65
C ASP A 43 -2.32 -6.10 8.86
N ALA A 44 -1.77 -5.64 7.74
CA ALA A 44 -0.76 -6.35 6.99
C ALA A 44 0.19 -5.40 6.26
N LEU A 45 1.46 -5.78 6.17
CA LEU A 45 2.51 -5.08 5.42
C LEU A 45 3.37 -6.14 4.72
N ASN A 46 3.50 -6.02 3.40
CA ASN A 46 4.43 -6.82 2.60
C ASN A 46 5.44 -5.89 1.93
N ILE A 47 6.71 -6.28 1.98
CA ILE A 47 7.80 -5.60 1.29
C ILE A 47 8.66 -6.66 0.63
N ASP A 48 8.80 -6.59 -0.68
CA ASP A 48 9.69 -7.44 -1.45
C ASP A 48 10.79 -6.61 -2.12
N GLY A 49 11.99 -7.17 -2.28
CA GLY A 49 13.08 -6.52 -2.99
C GLY A 49 13.70 -5.29 -2.31
N PHE A 50 13.53 -5.12 -0.99
CA PHE A 50 14.06 -3.97 -0.26
C PHE A 50 15.59 -3.95 -0.23
N ARG A 51 16.18 -2.98 -0.94
CA ARG A 51 17.63 -2.72 -0.98
C ARG A 51 17.95 -1.23 -1.07
N LEU A 52 19.22 -0.86 -0.94
CA LEU A 52 19.63 0.52 -1.22
C LEU A 52 19.46 0.83 -2.71
N GLY A 53 18.97 2.03 -3.04
CA GLY A 53 18.77 2.48 -4.42
C GLY A 53 17.46 2.05 -5.07
N ASN A 54 16.41 1.78 -4.28
CA ASN A 54 15.07 1.56 -4.85
C ASN A 54 14.52 2.88 -5.39
N THR A 55 14.12 2.92 -6.65
CA THR A 55 13.47 4.09 -7.22
C THR A 55 11.97 3.88 -7.23
N ILE A 56 11.22 4.81 -6.63
CA ILE A 56 9.77 4.81 -6.59
C ILE A 56 9.25 5.24 -7.96
N LEU A 57 8.48 4.37 -8.62
CA LEU A 57 7.73 4.74 -9.83
C LEU A 57 6.38 5.35 -9.42
N THR A 58 5.63 4.65 -8.57
CA THR A 58 4.38 5.18 -8.02
C THR A 58 4.30 4.91 -6.53
N LEU A 59 3.69 5.86 -5.81
CA LEU A 59 3.25 5.68 -4.43
C LEU A 59 1.83 6.24 -4.35
N ARG A 60 0.89 5.40 -3.91
CA ARG A 60 -0.52 5.77 -3.83
C ARG A 60 -1.22 5.08 -2.68
N SER A 61 -2.29 5.70 -2.18
CA SER A 61 -3.22 5.09 -1.25
C SER A 61 -4.61 4.99 -1.87
N ILE A 62 -5.28 3.86 -1.63
CA ILE A 62 -6.59 3.52 -2.21
C ILE A 62 -7.57 3.32 -1.07
N ARG A 63 -8.70 4.03 -1.10
CA ARG A 63 -9.76 3.92 -0.09
C ARG A 63 -11.13 4.31 -0.63
N GLY A 64 -12.19 3.75 -0.05
CA GLY A 64 -13.59 4.09 -0.33
C GLY A 64 -14.05 3.74 -1.75
N VAL A 65 -15.37 3.77 -1.98
CA VAL A 65 -15.95 3.89 -3.32
C VAL A 65 -16.06 5.38 -3.65
N GLY A 66 -15.09 5.89 -4.40
CA GLY A 66 -15.21 7.23 -5.00
C GLY A 66 -16.48 7.27 -5.85
N ARG A 67 -17.40 8.19 -5.51
CA ARG A 67 -18.65 8.48 -6.23
C ARG A 67 -18.41 9.41 -7.44
N GLU A 68 -17.20 9.41 -7.99
CA GLU A 68 -16.88 10.14 -9.20
C GLU A 68 -16.33 9.16 -10.22
N ASP A 69 -17.26 8.58 -10.97
CA ASP A 69 -17.03 8.18 -12.34
C ASP A 69 -16.54 9.43 -13.09
N ARG A 70 -15.22 9.64 -13.13
CA ARG A 70 -14.63 10.46 -14.19
C ARG A 70 -14.43 9.53 -15.38
N PRO A 71 -15.26 9.66 -16.44
CA PRO A 71 -15.02 8.89 -17.66
C PRO A 71 -13.68 9.31 -18.25
N GLY A 72 -12.67 8.44 -18.16
CA GLY A 72 -11.35 8.66 -18.74
C GLY A 72 -10.13 8.41 -17.83
N GLU A 73 -10.31 8.17 -16.52
CA GLU A 73 -9.20 7.74 -15.66
C GLU A 73 -9.10 6.21 -15.64
N ASP A 74 -7.92 5.73 -16.01
CA ASP A 74 -7.62 4.37 -16.45
C ASP A 74 -8.14 3.25 -15.54
N LEU A 75 -8.32 2.08 -16.15
CA LEU A 75 -8.76 0.83 -15.55
C LEU A 75 -7.79 0.06 -14.58
N PRO A 76 -6.56 0.48 -14.20
CA PRO A 76 -5.65 -0.41 -13.46
C PRO A 76 -5.88 -0.47 -11.94
N VAL A 77 -6.74 0.37 -11.36
CA VAL A 77 -6.97 0.36 -9.90
C VAL A 77 -7.46 -1.00 -9.39
N ALA A 78 -8.32 -1.67 -10.15
CA ALA A 78 -8.84 -2.99 -9.76
C ALA A 78 -7.72 -4.04 -9.76
N GLN A 79 -6.86 -4.05 -10.78
CA GLN A 79 -5.77 -5.03 -10.87
C GLN A 79 -4.72 -4.80 -9.78
N ASP A 80 -4.37 -3.54 -9.51
CA ASP A 80 -3.43 -3.15 -8.46
C ASP A 80 -3.93 -3.57 -7.07
N VAL A 81 -5.24 -3.42 -6.80
CA VAL A 81 -5.85 -3.87 -5.55
C VAL A 81 -5.77 -5.38 -5.39
N HIS A 82 -6.09 -6.16 -6.42
CA HIS A 82 -6.04 -7.61 -6.34
C HIS A 82 -4.60 -8.11 -6.14
N ALA A 83 -3.64 -7.61 -6.93
CA ALA A 83 -2.23 -7.98 -6.79
C ALA A 83 -1.69 -7.66 -5.39
N ALA A 84 -2.01 -6.48 -4.86
CA ALA A 84 -1.60 -6.10 -3.51
C ALA A 84 -2.25 -6.98 -2.42
N LEU A 85 -3.53 -7.32 -2.56
CA LEU A 85 -4.20 -8.22 -1.62
C LEU A 85 -3.67 -9.65 -1.70
N ASP A 86 -3.34 -10.15 -2.89
CA ASP A 86 -2.71 -11.46 -3.07
C ASP A 86 -1.32 -11.51 -2.42
N ALA A 87 -0.55 -10.43 -2.52
CA ALA A 87 0.74 -10.31 -1.85
C ALA A 87 0.63 -10.24 -0.32
N LEU A 88 -0.38 -9.53 0.19
CA LEU A 88 -0.61 -9.35 1.63
C LEU A 88 -1.25 -10.59 2.29
N PHE A 89 -2.12 -11.28 1.56
CA PHE A 89 -2.97 -12.35 2.07
C PHE A 89 -2.99 -13.51 1.07
N PRO A 90 -1.87 -14.22 0.90
CA PRO A 90 -1.71 -15.22 -0.15
C PRO A 90 -2.77 -16.32 -0.04
N ALA A 91 -3.23 -16.79 -1.20
CA ALA A 91 -4.17 -17.89 -1.27
C ALA A 91 -3.60 -19.14 -0.57
N PRO A 92 -4.43 -19.92 0.13
CA PRO A 92 -4.00 -21.18 0.71
C PRO A 92 -3.50 -22.14 -0.38
N HIS A 93 -2.57 -23.02 -0.02
CA HIS A 93 -2.03 -24.04 -0.93
C HIS A 93 -3.14 -24.88 -1.56
N ALA A 94 -2.98 -25.31 -2.81
CA ALA A 94 -4.02 -26.01 -3.58
C ALA A 94 -4.50 -27.34 -2.95
N SER A 95 -3.70 -27.92 -2.06
CA SER A 95 -4.06 -29.11 -1.29
C SER A 95 -4.82 -28.81 0.01
N ALA A 96 -5.07 -27.54 0.33
CA ALA A 96 -5.83 -27.16 1.50
C ALA A 96 -7.28 -27.67 1.39
N ARG A 97 -7.91 -27.87 2.54
CA ARG A 97 -9.29 -28.33 2.56
C ARG A 97 -10.23 -27.29 1.92
N PRO A 98 -11.33 -27.70 1.29
CA PRO A 98 -12.28 -26.77 0.67
C PRO A 98 -12.83 -25.68 1.60
N ASP A 99 -13.01 -25.99 2.89
CA ASP A 99 -13.48 -25.02 3.88
C ASP A 99 -12.44 -23.93 4.18
N ILE A 100 -11.15 -24.23 4.06
CA ILE A 100 -10.07 -23.23 4.18
C ILE A 100 -10.09 -22.27 2.98
N HIS A 101 -10.29 -22.79 1.77
CA HIS A 101 -10.44 -21.96 0.58
C HIS A 101 -11.67 -21.04 0.68
N ALA A 102 -12.81 -21.57 1.14
CA ALA A 102 -14.02 -20.79 1.35
C ALA A 102 -13.82 -19.69 2.42
N ALA A 103 -13.14 -20.02 3.53
CA ALA A 103 -12.82 -19.05 4.57
C ALA A 103 -11.89 -17.93 4.08
N HIS A 104 -10.87 -18.28 3.29
CA HIS A 104 -9.97 -17.29 2.67
C HIS A 104 -10.72 -16.38 1.68
N ALA A 105 -11.57 -16.94 0.82
CA ALA A 105 -12.38 -16.15 -0.10
C ALA A 105 -13.31 -15.17 0.65
N ALA A 106 -13.95 -15.62 1.74
CA ALA A 106 -14.78 -14.76 2.59
C ALA A 106 -13.95 -13.67 3.28
N PHE A 107 -12.74 -14.00 3.73
CA PHE A 107 -11.81 -13.05 4.32
C PHE A 107 -11.39 -11.96 3.33
N ILE A 108 -10.98 -12.33 2.10
CA ILE A 108 -10.61 -11.36 1.05
C ILE A 108 -11.80 -10.48 0.69
N ALA A 109 -13.00 -11.06 0.55
CA ALA A 109 -14.22 -10.30 0.30
C ALA A 109 -14.51 -9.27 1.41
N ALA A 110 -14.26 -9.62 2.68
CA ALA A 110 -14.39 -8.69 3.80
C ALA A 110 -13.36 -7.56 3.74
N LYS A 111 -12.10 -7.84 3.35
CA LYS A 111 -11.06 -6.80 3.16
C LYS A 111 -11.40 -5.84 2.03
N LEU A 112 -11.91 -6.35 0.91
CA LEU A 112 -12.41 -5.54 -0.20
C LEU A 112 -13.61 -4.69 0.20
N ALA A 113 -14.54 -5.24 0.99
CA ALA A 113 -15.68 -4.51 1.51
C ALA A 113 -15.24 -3.37 2.45
N GLY A 114 -14.26 -3.62 3.33
CA GLY A 114 -13.68 -2.60 4.22
C GLY A 114 -12.99 -1.46 3.46
N LEU A 115 -12.22 -1.78 2.41
CA LEU A 115 -11.65 -0.78 1.51
C LEU A 115 -12.74 0.03 0.84
N SER A 116 -13.75 -0.63 0.27
CA SER A 116 -14.87 0.02 -0.42
C SER A 116 -15.68 0.92 0.52
N ALA A 117 -15.88 0.51 1.78
CA ALA A 117 -16.55 1.33 2.79
C ALA A 117 -15.67 2.49 3.32
N GLY A 118 -14.40 2.58 2.91
CA GLY A 118 -13.47 3.60 3.38
C GLY A 118 -13.00 3.39 4.83
N GLN A 119 -13.25 2.19 5.37
CA GLN A 119 -12.84 1.74 6.72
C GLN A 119 -11.38 1.29 6.76
N ALA A 120 -10.79 1.04 5.59
CA ALA A 120 -9.38 0.73 5.43
C ALA A 120 -8.78 1.53 4.28
N VAL A 121 -7.46 1.55 4.25
CA VAL A 121 -6.61 2.14 3.24
C VAL A 121 -5.61 1.09 2.78
N LEU A 122 -5.52 0.90 1.47
CA LEU A 122 -4.49 0.10 0.84
C LEU A 122 -3.40 1.04 0.31
N LEU A 123 -2.21 0.99 0.90
CA LEU A 123 -1.04 1.67 0.36
C LEU A 123 -0.33 0.75 -0.62
N VAL A 124 0.03 1.27 -1.80
CA VAL A 124 0.81 0.57 -2.81
C VAL A 124 1.96 1.46 -3.27
N LEU A 125 3.18 0.92 -3.18
CA LEU A 125 4.41 1.48 -3.74
C LEU A 125 4.90 0.53 -4.81
N SER A 126 4.85 0.97 -6.06
CA SER A 126 5.45 0.24 -7.18
C SER A 126 6.81 0.84 -7.52
N PRO A 127 7.87 0.02 -7.57
CA PRO A 127 9.20 0.50 -7.90
C PRO A 127 9.37 0.61 -9.42
N ALA A 128 10.22 1.55 -9.85
CA ALA A 128 10.89 1.45 -11.15
C ALA A 128 12.00 0.39 -11.08
N TYR A 129 12.63 0.28 -9.90
CA TYR A 129 13.62 -0.75 -9.58
C TYR A 129 13.65 -1.00 -8.06
N GLY A 130 13.68 -2.26 -7.64
CA GLY A 130 13.85 -2.62 -6.22
C GLY A 130 12.53 -2.86 -5.49
N ALA A 131 12.27 -2.10 -4.43
CA ALA A 131 11.26 -2.43 -3.43
C ALA A 131 9.82 -2.26 -3.89
N GLU A 132 9.07 -3.36 -3.91
CA GLU A 132 7.61 -3.35 -3.97
C GLU A 132 7.06 -3.39 -2.54
N LEU A 133 6.14 -2.48 -2.23
CA LEU A 133 5.53 -2.42 -0.89
C LEU A 133 4.03 -2.30 -1.03
N SER A 134 3.32 -3.14 -0.27
CA SER A 134 1.88 -3.06 -0.09
C SER A 134 1.55 -3.06 1.40
N ALA A 135 0.55 -2.29 1.81
CA ALA A 135 0.09 -2.29 3.20
C ALA A 135 -1.41 -2.11 3.30
N TYR A 136 -2.06 -2.88 4.17
CA TYR A 136 -3.47 -2.71 4.55
C TYR A 136 -3.52 -2.09 5.94
N CYS A 137 -4.06 -0.88 6.05
CA CYS A 137 -4.04 -0.09 7.29
C CYS A 137 -5.32 0.75 7.46
N LEU A 138 -5.47 1.44 8.59
CA LEU A 138 -6.62 2.33 8.82
C LEU A 138 -6.37 3.73 8.27
N THR A 139 -5.15 4.25 8.43
CA THR A 139 -4.79 5.61 8.00
C THR A 139 -3.37 5.69 7.46
N VAL A 140 -3.14 6.66 6.59
CA VAL A 140 -1.84 7.02 6.01
C VAL A 140 -1.66 8.52 6.15
N ASP A 141 -0.55 8.94 6.75
CA ASP A 141 -0.15 10.34 6.87
C ASP A 141 1.25 10.53 6.30
N LEU A 142 1.44 11.58 5.49
CA LEU A 142 2.73 11.93 4.88
C LEU A 142 3.16 13.31 5.36
N GLN A 143 4.35 13.39 5.94
CA GLN A 143 4.91 14.62 6.49
C GLN A 143 6.30 14.87 5.93
N ALA A 144 6.61 16.12 5.60
CA ALA A 144 8.00 16.49 5.31
C ALA A 144 8.78 16.50 6.63
N ASP A 145 9.97 15.92 6.62
CA ASP A 145 10.86 15.99 7.77
C ASP A 145 11.34 17.44 7.90
N ARG A 146 10.98 18.09 9.01
CA ARG A 146 11.58 19.38 9.34
C ARG A 146 13.03 19.11 9.68
N GLN A 147 13.95 19.56 8.83
CA GLN A 147 15.36 19.58 9.19
C GLN A 147 15.51 20.52 10.39
N THR A 148 15.59 19.94 11.59
CA THR A 148 16.13 20.62 12.76
C THR A 148 17.62 20.76 12.50
N GLY A 149 17.99 21.90 11.90
CA GLY A 149 19.38 22.35 11.78
C GLY A 149 19.96 22.75 13.13
#